data_AF-A0A8S9JYK2-F1
#
_entry.id   AF-A0A8S9JYK2-F1
#
_cell.length_a   1.000
_cell.length_b   1.000
_cell.length_c   1.000
_cell.angle_alpha   90.00
_cell.angle_beta   90.00
_cell.angle_gamma   90.00
#
_symmetry.space_group_name_H-M   'P 1'
#
loop_
_entity.id
_entity.type
_entity.pdbx_description
1 polymer ?
#
loop_
_entity_poly.entity_id
_entity_poly.type
_entity_poly.pdbx_seq_one_letter_code
_entity_poly.pdbx_strand_id
1 'polypeptide(L)'
;MSNEAKGWPHVSLNGNLYWIAYNRQTCEYFIQSFNFSNEIFKPVCLLPPFEDDHSWNEHLLAVWKGDRFSLLQQCFLTRKIGIWVTKDKADDKKEVVWINLMTLTAPNLPFLCNKMYGVSYFIYDKTLFMCCGDGISQPCIHIAKGDMCNKIQIGYGEDGWFSHCAYVPNLNSAPLEFQIE
;
A
#
# COMPACT_ATOMS: atom_id res chain seq x y z
N MET A 1 -7.72 19.79 -21.28
CA MET A 1 -7.71 20.34 -19.91
C MET A 1 -7.15 19.28 -19.01
N SER A 2 -5.94 19.51 -18.50
CA SER A 2 -5.22 18.58 -17.64
C SER A 2 -5.96 18.46 -16.32
N ASN A 3 -6.60 17.32 -16.09
CA ASN A 3 -7.04 16.92 -14.76
C ASN A 3 -5.78 16.77 -13.92
N GLU A 4 -5.68 17.51 -12.83
CA GLU A 4 -4.70 17.26 -11.78
C GLU A 4 -4.85 15.80 -11.37
N ALA A 5 -3.86 14.98 -11.76
CA ALA A 5 -3.81 13.60 -11.36
C ALA A 5 -3.60 13.59 -9.85
N LYS A 6 -4.61 13.18 -9.07
CA LYS A 6 -4.35 12.49 -7.81
C LYS A 6 -3.24 11.50 -8.14
N GLY A 7 -2.02 11.69 -7.63
CA GLY A 7 -0.94 10.75 -7.87
C GLY A 7 -1.36 9.41 -7.29
N TRP A 8 -1.63 8.41 -8.12
CA TRP A 8 -1.91 7.08 -7.60
C TRP A 8 -0.61 6.59 -6.93
N PRO A 9 -0.68 6.03 -5.70
CA PRO A 9 0.51 5.54 -5.04
C PRO A 9 1.18 4.48 -5.93
N HIS A 10 2.45 4.73 -6.25
CA HIS A 10 3.28 3.86 -7.06
C HIS A 10 4.32 3.19 -6.18
N VAL A 11 4.78 2.01 -6.60
CA VAL A 11 5.84 1.27 -5.92
C VAL A 11 6.96 1.01 -6.91
N SER A 12 8.20 1.19 -6.47
CA SER A 12 9.36 0.72 -7.23
C SER A 12 9.77 -0.65 -6.70
N LEU A 13 9.93 -1.60 -7.61
CA LEU A 13 10.38 -2.95 -7.31
C LEU A 13 11.28 -3.44 -8.44
N ASN A 14 12.47 -3.93 -8.11
CA ASN A 14 13.46 -4.43 -9.08
C ASN A 14 13.75 -3.47 -10.25
N GLY A 15 13.75 -2.15 -9.98
CA GLY A 15 14.02 -1.12 -10.98
C GLY A 15 12.83 -0.79 -11.89
N ASN A 16 11.68 -1.46 -11.73
CA ASN A 16 10.45 -1.17 -12.44
C ASN A 16 9.47 -0.38 -11.56
N LEU A 17 8.64 0.44 -12.20
CA LEU A 17 7.57 1.18 -11.55
C LEU A 17 6.24 0.43 -11.72
N TYR A 18 5.53 0.22 -10.62
CA TYR A 18 4.22 -0.44 -10.61
C TYR A 18 3.19 0.43 -9.90
N TRP A 19 1.96 0.39 -10.38
CA TRP A 19 0.82 1.04 -9.73
C TRP A 19 -0.48 0.32 -10.07
N ILE A 20 -1.51 0.58 -9.28
CA ILE A 20 -2.85 0.05 -9.51
C ILE A 20 -3.50 0.88 -10.62
N ALA A 21 -4.24 0.24 -11.51
CA ALA A 21 -5.06 0.85 -12.54
C ALA A 21 -6.46 0.22 -12.51
N TYR A 22 -7.43 0.91 -13.10
CA TYR A 22 -8.81 0.47 -13.18
C TYR A 22 -9.27 0.38 -14.62
N ASN A 23 -9.77 -0.80 -15.03
CA ASN A 23 -10.36 -1.00 -16.33
C ASN A 23 -11.86 -0.70 -16.26
N ARG A 24 -12.31 0.38 -16.91
CA ARG A 24 -13.73 0.77 -16.94
C ARG A 24 -14.63 -0.19 -17.72
N GLN A 25 -14.09 -1.02 -18.61
CA GLN A 25 -14.87 -1.94 -19.41
C GLN A 25 -15.16 -3.24 -18.66
N THR A 26 -14.16 -3.78 -17.97
CA THR A 26 -14.32 -5.01 -17.16
C THR A 26 -14.69 -4.72 -15.71
N CYS A 27 -14.59 -3.46 -15.27
CA CYS A 27 -14.77 -3.01 -13.90
C CYS A 27 -13.77 -3.64 -12.91
N GLU A 28 -12.57 -3.99 -13.38
CA GLU A 28 -11.55 -4.65 -12.57
C GLU A 28 -10.37 -3.73 -12.28
N TYR A 29 -9.81 -3.89 -11.07
CA TYR A 29 -8.52 -3.33 -10.73
C TYR A 29 -7.39 -4.30 -11.09
N PHE A 30 -6.29 -3.74 -11.60
CA PHE A 30 -5.10 -4.51 -11.94
C PHE A 30 -3.83 -3.73 -11.62
N ILE A 31 -2.72 -4.44 -11.39
CA ILE A 31 -1.40 -3.85 -11.32
C ILE A 31 -0.87 -3.72 -12.75
N GLN A 32 -0.29 -2.57 -13.07
CA GLN A 32 0.43 -2.36 -14.33
C GLN A 32 1.81 -1.74 -14.08
N SER A 33 2.65 -1.84 -15.10
CA SER A 33 3.99 -1.25 -15.15
C SER A 33 4.18 -0.48 -16.44
N PHE A 34 5.22 0.36 -16.48
CA PHE A 34 5.67 1.00 -17.72
C PHE A 34 6.91 0.26 -18.25
N ASN A 35 6.86 -0.19 -19.50
CA ASN A 35 8.03 -0.72 -20.18
C ASN A 35 8.74 0.41 -20.91
N PHE A 36 9.86 0.88 -20.36
CA PHE A 36 10.65 1.97 -20.95
C PHE A 36 11.26 1.63 -22.32
N SER A 37 11.56 0.36 -22.61
CA SER A 37 12.18 -0.03 -23.89
C SER A 37 11.23 0.13 -25.07
N ASN A 38 9.94 -0.10 -24.85
CA ASN A 38 8.91 -0.07 -25.89
C ASN A 38 7.89 1.06 -25.69
N GLU A 39 8.04 1.86 -24.63
CA GLU A 39 7.15 2.95 -24.21
C GLU A 39 5.67 2.53 -24.07
N ILE A 40 5.40 1.32 -23.58
CA ILE A 40 4.03 0.80 -23.41
C ILE A 40 3.70 0.50 -21.95
N PHE A 41 2.44 0.73 -21.59
CA PHE A 41 1.86 0.22 -20.35
C PHE A 41 1.60 -1.28 -20.47
N LYS A 42 2.09 -2.04 -19.50
CA LYS A 42 1.95 -3.49 -19.46
C LYS A 42 1.13 -3.90 -18.23
N PRO A 43 -0.05 -4.52 -18.40
CA PRO A 43 -0.76 -5.14 -17.30
C PRO A 43 0.08 -6.30 -16.75
N VAL A 44 0.19 -6.39 -15.42
CA VAL A 44 1.00 -7.38 -14.72
C VAL A 44 0.10 -8.48 -14.16
N CYS A 45 -0.91 -8.09 -13.37
CA CYS A 45 -1.87 -9.03 -12.80
C CYS A 45 -3.13 -8.32 -12.32
N LEU A 46 -4.23 -9.08 -12.20
CA LEU A 46 -5.42 -8.62 -11.50
C LEU A 46 -5.16 -8.53 -9.98
N LEU A 47 -5.95 -7.71 -9.29
CA LEU A 47 -6.00 -7.71 -7.84
C LEU A 47 -6.71 -8.99 -7.33
N PRO A 48 -6.41 -9.45 -6.11
CA PRO A 48 -7.10 -10.59 -5.52
C PRO A 48 -8.60 -10.28 -5.37
N PRO A 49 -9.47 -11.29 -5.53
CA PRO A 49 -10.89 -11.12 -5.27
C PRO A 49 -11.12 -10.83 -3.79
N PHE A 50 -11.93 -9.81 -3.51
CA PHE A 50 -12.35 -9.47 -2.16
C PHE A 50 -13.85 -9.69 -2.03
N GLU A 51 -14.27 -10.30 -0.93
CA GLU A 51 -15.69 -10.67 -0.72
C GLU A 51 -16.63 -9.46 -0.77
N ASP A 52 -16.14 -8.29 -0.31
CA ASP A 52 -16.90 -7.05 -0.26
C ASP A 52 -16.44 -6.08 -1.36
N ASP A 53 -16.33 -6.53 -2.61
CA ASP A 53 -15.88 -5.68 -3.72
C ASP A 53 -16.88 -4.54 -4.00
N HIS A 54 -16.48 -3.32 -3.63
CA HIS A 54 -17.24 -2.10 -3.79
C HIS A 54 -16.36 -1.08 -4.49
N SER A 55 -16.91 -0.31 -5.42
CA SER A 55 -16.14 0.65 -6.24
C SER A 55 -15.44 1.77 -5.46
N TRP A 56 -15.73 1.88 -4.16
CA TRP A 56 -15.17 2.86 -3.23
C TRP A 56 -14.15 2.24 -2.25
N ASN A 57 -13.87 0.94 -2.40
CA ASN A 57 -12.82 0.28 -1.63
C ASN A 57 -11.48 0.93 -1.93
N GLU A 58 -10.71 1.14 -0.86
CA GLU A 58 -9.37 1.70 -0.98
C GLU A 58 -8.39 0.56 -1.26
N HIS A 59 -7.50 0.75 -2.23
CA HIS A 59 -6.48 -0.23 -2.61
C HIS A 59 -5.10 0.42 -2.57
N LEU A 60 -4.20 -0.13 -1.76
CA LEU A 60 -2.84 0.39 -1.61
C LEU A 60 -1.82 -0.70 -1.91
N LEU A 61 -0.93 -0.41 -2.85
CA LEU A 61 0.17 -1.28 -3.22
C LEU A 61 1.42 -0.92 -2.39
N ALA A 62 2.14 -1.94 -1.92
CA ALA A 62 3.45 -1.78 -1.30
C ALA A 62 4.36 -2.98 -1.63
N VAL A 63 5.63 -2.86 -1.27
CA VAL A 63 6.61 -3.95 -1.40
C VAL A 63 6.59 -4.82 -0.14
N TRP A 64 6.53 -6.14 -0.35
CA TRP A 64 6.57 -7.13 0.71
C TRP A 64 7.86 -7.95 0.63
N LYS A 65 8.60 -8.00 1.75
CA LYS A 65 9.87 -8.75 1.88
C LYS A 65 10.92 -8.46 0.79
N GLY A 66 10.84 -7.29 0.17
CA GLY A 66 11.82 -6.78 -0.80
C GLY A 66 11.65 -7.25 -2.25
N ASP A 67 10.90 -8.32 -2.51
CA ASP A 67 10.81 -8.94 -3.85
C ASP A 67 9.39 -9.27 -4.33
N ARG A 68 8.39 -8.95 -3.52
CA ARG A 68 6.98 -9.30 -3.75
C ARG A 68 6.07 -8.10 -3.55
N PHE A 69 4.83 -8.22 -4.00
CA PHE A 69 3.81 -7.22 -3.71
C PHE A 69 3.07 -7.56 -2.43
N SER A 70 2.73 -6.53 -1.66
CA SER A 70 1.58 -6.56 -0.77
C SER A 70 0.50 -5.64 -1.30
N LEU A 71 -0.74 -6.03 -1.08
CA LEU A 71 -1.92 -5.23 -1.32
C LEU A 71 -2.70 -5.09 -0.03
N LEU A 72 -2.96 -3.85 0.37
CA LEU A 72 -3.93 -3.51 1.37
C LEU A 72 -5.23 -3.13 0.67
N GLN A 73 -6.31 -3.80 1.01
CA GLN A 73 -7.64 -3.43 0.58
C GLN A 73 -8.51 -3.12 1.80
N GLN A 74 -9.14 -1.94 1.81
CA GLN A 74 -10.10 -1.58 2.84
C GLN A 74 -11.51 -1.50 2.26
N CYS A 75 -12.45 -2.22 2.89
CA CYS A 75 -13.87 -2.09 2.60
C CYS A 75 -14.37 -0.69 3.01
N PHE A 76 -14.97 0.04 2.08
CA PHE A 76 -15.53 1.37 2.35
C PHE A 76 -16.61 1.35 3.44
N LEU A 77 -17.48 0.32 3.43
CA LEU A 77 -18.64 0.23 4.33
C LEU A 77 -18.28 -0.30 5.72
N THR A 78 -17.50 -1.37 5.78
CA THR A 78 -17.21 -2.06 7.06
C THR A 78 -15.91 -1.62 7.71
N ARG A 79 -15.04 -0.90 6.98
CA ARG A 79 -13.65 -0.58 7.35
C ARG A 79 -12.73 -1.80 7.54
N LYS A 80 -13.22 -3.02 7.28
CA LYS A 80 -12.43 -4.26 7.28
C LYS A 80 -11.24 -4.09 6.33
N ILE A 81 -10.05 -4.41 6.81
CA ILE A 81 -8.82 -4.38 6.00
C ILE A 81 -8.41 -5.82 5.70
N GLY A 82 -8.32 -6.16 4.43
CA GLY A 82 -7.65 -7.37 3.96
C GLY A 82 -6.22 -7.04 3.51
N ILE A 83 -5.26 -7.85 3.94
CA ILE A 83 -3.89 -7.77 3.49
C ILE A 83 -3.57 -9.02 2.67
N TRP A 84 -3.15 -8.81 1.44
CA TRP A 84 -2.77 -9.86 0.50
C TRP A 84 -1.31 -9.71 0.12
N VAL A 85 -0.65 -10.82 -0.14
CA VAL A 85 0.74 -10.83 -0.65
C VAL A 85 0.84 -11.79 -1.83
N THR A 86 1.74 -11.50 -2.77
CA THR A 86 2.02 -12.47 -3.82
C THR A 86 2.79 -13.65 -3.26
N LYS A 87 2.50 -14.85 -3.76
CA LYS A 87 3.20 -16.08 -3.38
C LYS A 87 4.65 -16.04 -3.87
N ASP A 88 4.78 -15.80 -5.18
CA ASP A 88 6.02 -15.77 -5.95
C ASP A 88 6.49 -14.32 -6.17
N LYS A 89 7.72 -14.15 -6.66
CA LYS A 89 8.35 -12.83 -6.84
C LYS A 89 7.67 -12.05 -7.97
N ALA A 90 7.72 -10.73 -7.90
CA ALA A 90 7.05 -9.87 -8.89
C ALA A 90 7.56 -10.04 -10.33
N ASP A 91 8.83 -10.43 -10.52
CA ASP A 91 9.44 -10.63 -11.84
C ASP A 91 9.38 -12.08 -12.32
N ASP A 92 8.79 -12.99 -11.55
CA ASP A 92 8.59 -14.35 -12.02
C ASP A 92 7.59 -14.33 -13.20
N LYS A 93 7.95 -14.95 -14.32
CA LYS A 93 7.09 -15.04 -15.53
C LYS A 93 5.85 -15.93 -15.33
N LYS A 94 5.54 -16.30 -14.10
CA LYS A 94 4.40 -17.13 -13.73
C LYS A 94 3.17 -16.27 -13.52
N GLU A 95 2.02 -16.91 -13.55
CA GLU A 95 0.77 -16.28 -13.12
C GLU A 95 0.91 -15.81 -11.66
N VAL A 96 0.47 -14.57 -11.39
CA VAL A 96 0.55 -14.00 -10.05
C VAL A 96 -0.53 -14.60 -9.17
N VAL A 97 -0.10 -15.37 -8.17
CA VAL A 97 -0.99 -15.94 -7.16
C VAL A 97 -0.95 -15.10 -5.89
N TRP A 98 -2.12 -14.63 -5.45
CA TRP A 98 -2.29 -13.90 -4.20
C TRP A 98 -2.63 -14.83 -3.04
N ILE A 99 -2.09 -14.53 -1.87
CA ILE A 99 -2.37 -15.23 -0.61
C ILE A 99 -2.85 -14.20 0.40
N ASN A 100 -3.99 -14.47 1.07
CA ASN A 100 -4.43 -13.66 2.19
C ASN A 100 -3.45 -13.82 3.35
N LEU A 101 -2.79 -12.73 3.74
CA LEU A 101 -1.85 -12.74 4.84
C LEU A 101 -2.57 -12.59 6.19
N MET A 102 -3.53 -11.68 6.24
CA MET A 102 -4.36 -11.42 7.42
C MET A 102 -5.56 -10.53 7.05
N THR A 103 -6.56 -10.55 7.92
CA THR A 103 -7.71 -9.65 7.89
C THR A 103 -7.83 -8.95 9.24
N LEU A 104 -8.08 -7.65 9.21
CA LEU A 104 -8.22 -6.81 10.40
C LEU A 104 -9.64 -6.24 10.45
N THR A 105 -10.25 -6.34 11.63
CA THR A 105 -11.64 -5.92 11.89
C THR A 105 -11.76 -5.01 13.11
N ALA A 106 -10.65 -4.43 13.56
CA ALA A 106 -10.64 -3.55 14.72
C ALA A 106 -11.66 -2.40 14.54
N PRO A 107 -12.49 -2.08 15.54
CA PRO A 107 -13.58 -1.12 15.39
C PRO A 107 -13.09 0.32 15.15
N ASN A 108 -11.85 0.61 15.54
CA ASN A 108 -11.21 1.91 15.44
C ASN A 108 -10.15 1.99 14.31
N LEU A 109 -10.24 1.13 13.30
CA LEU A 109 -9.41 1.25 12.09
C LEU A 109 -9.60 2.65 11.44
N PRO A 110 -8.52 3.28 10.97
CA PRO A 110 -8.63 4.53 10.24
C PRO A 110 -9.40 4.32 8.94
N PHE A 111 -10.21 5.30 8.57
CA PHE A 111 -10.84 5.34 7.25
C PHE A 111 -9.79 5.76 6.23
N LEU A 112 -9.49 4.95 5.21
CA LEU A 112 -8.39 5.20 4.27
C LEU A 112 -8.84 5.86 2.96
N CYS A 113 -10.14 5.77 2.64
CA CYS A 113 -10.69 6.38 1.44
C CYS A 113 -10.60 7.91 1.47
N ASN A 114 -10.24 8.50 0.33
CA ASN A 114 -10.15 9.95 0.11
C ASN A 114 -9.23 10.69 1.10
N LYS A 115 -8.13 10.06 1.54
CA LYS A 115 -7.09 10.73 2.31
C LYS A 115 -6.30 11.72 1.45
N MET A 116 -6.39 13.00 1.80
CA MET A 116 -5.67 14.09 1.11
C MET A 116 -4.16 13.87 1.05
N TYR A 117 -3.57 13.39 2.15
CA TYR A 117 -2.11 13.25 2.31
C TYR A 117 -1.59 11.84 2.00
N GLY A 118 -2.42 11.03 1.33
CA GLY A 118 -2.11 9.65 1.01
C GLY A 118 -2.06 8.74 2.24
N VAL A 119 -1.74 7.47 1.99
CA VAL A 119 -1.59 6.44 3.00
C VAL A 119 -0.35 5.64 2.62
N SER A 120 0.56 5.46 3.58
CA SER A 120 1.65 4.49 3.44
C SER A 120 1.47 3.40 4.47
N TYR A 121 1.94 2.20 4.14
CA TYR A 121 1.91 1.10 5.09
C TYR A 121 3.08 0.15 4.87
N PHE A 122 3.39 -0.60 5.91
CA PHE A 122 4.25 -1.77 5.82
C PHE A 122 3.77 -2.84 6.80
N ILE A 123 4.25 -4.06 6.59
CA ILE A 123 3.85 -5.22 7.37
C ILE A 123 5.10 -5.81 8.02
N TYR A 124 5.05 -5.99 9.34
CA TYR A 124 6.10 -6.66 10.10
C TYR A 124 5.46 -7.60 11.12
N ASP A 125 5.90 -8.86 11.17
CA ASP A 125 5.38 -9.87 12.10
C ASP A 125 3.84 -9.90 12.24
N LYS A 126 3.14 -10.03 11.10
CA LYS A 126 1.65 -10.00 11.01
C LYS A 126 1.01 -8.80 11.72
N THR A 127 1.74 -7.69 11.78
CA THR A 127 1.29 -6.42 12.33
C THR A 127 1.34 -5.40 11.20
N LEU A 128 0.25 -4.66 11.04
CA LEU A 128 0.12 -3.61 10.05
C LEU A 128 0.50 -2.28 10.68
N PHE A 129 1.45 -1.60 10.07
CA PHE A 129 1.82 -0.23 10.41
C PHE A 129 1.36 0.67 9.27
N MET A 130 0.53 1.66 9.57
CA MET A 130 0.05 2.64 8.59
C MET A 130 0.42 4.04 9.04
N CYS A 131 0.84 4.88 8.11
CA CYS A 131 0.89 6.32 8.31
C CYS A 131 -0.19 6.97 7.45
N CYS A 132 -1.15 7.63 8.11
CA CYS A 132 -2.20 8.40 7.48
C CYS A 132 -2.71 9.48 8.44
N GLY A 133 -3.41 10.47 7.88
CA GLY A 133 -3.98 11.55 8.69
C GLY A 133 -5.21 11.07 9.44
N ASP A 134 -5.46 11.60 10.63
CA ASP A 134 -6.81 11.54 11.17
C ASP A 134 -7.75 12.48 10.39
N GLY A 135 -9.06 12.41 10.64
CA GLY A 135 -10.03 13.24 9.91
C GLY A 135 -9.80 14.75 10.01
N ILE A 136 -8.88 15.19 10.88
CA ILE A 136 -8.52 16.59 11.19
C ILE A 136 -7.08 16.89 10.72
N SER A 137 -6.56 16.08 9.79
CA SER A 137 -5.25 16.27 9.14
C SER A 137 -4.04 16.14 10.07
N GLN A 138 -4.17 15.55 11.25
CA GLN A 138 -3.01 15.28 12.10
C GLN A 138 -2.31 13.98 11.62
N PRO A 139 -1.00 13.99 11.34
CA PRO A 139 -0.28 12.79 10.94
C PRO A 139 -0.32 11.76 12.07
N CYS A 140 -0.71 10.53 11.76
CA CYS A 140 -0.82 9.46 12.75
C CYS A 140 -0.15 8.18 12.26
N ILE A 141 0.54 7.49 13.16
CA ILE A 141 0.89 6.08 12.99
C ILE A 141 -0.21 5.25 13.62
N HIS A 142 -0.77 4.34 12.82
CA HIS A 142 -1.70 3.31 13.26
C HIS A 142 -0.97 1.97 13.29
N ILE A 143 -1.09 1.24 14.40
CA ILE A 143 -0.51 -0.09 14.59
C ILE A 143 -1.66 -1.06 14.83
N ALA A 144 -1.93 -1.93 13.86
CA ALA A 144 -3.07 -2.83 13.89
C ALA A 144 -2.64 -4.31 13.86
N LYS A 145 -3.24 -5.12 14.73
CA LYS A 145 -3.00 -6.56 14.85
C LYS A 145 -4.28 -7.25 15.32
N GLY A 146 -4.82 -8.14 14.49
CA GLY A 146 -6.10 -8.79 14.76
C GLY A 146 -7.25 -7.79 14.87
N ASP A 147 -7.87 -7.73 16.05
CA ASP A 147 -8.99 -6.86 16.41
C ASP A 147 -8.56 -5.59 17.18
N MET A 148 -7.26 -5.39 17.39
CA MET A 148 -6.72 -4.21 18.03
C MET A 148 -6.10 -3.24 17.02
N CYS A 149 -6.31 -1.94 17.23
CA CYS A 149 -5.59 -0.89 16.51
C CYS A 149 -5.22 0.24 17.49
N ASN A 150 -3.93 0.49 17.64
CA ASN A 150 -3.41 1.62 18.41
C ASN A 150 -3.11 2.80 17.48
N LYS A 151 -3.21 4.02 17.99
CA LYS A 151 -2.93 5.27 17.28
C LYS A 151 -1.85 6.04 18.05
N ILE A 152 -0.85 6.52 17.33
CA ILE A 152 0.17 7.43 17.82
C ILE A 152 0.09 8.67 16.93
N GLN A 153 -0.24 9.83 17.51
CA GLN A 153 -0.21 11.10 16.80
C GLN A 153 1.23 11.59 16.69
N ILE A 154 1.59 12.16 15.54
CA ILE A 154 2.95 12.61 15.21
C ILE A 154 2.83 14.06 14.76
N GLY A 155 3.64 14.94 15.35
CA GLY A 155 3.59 16.37 15.11
C GLY A 155 2.81 17.14 16.18
N TYR A 156 3.03 18.45 16.21
CA TYR A 156 2.39 19.41 17.10
C TYR A 156 1.88 20.58 16.25
N GLY A 157 0.62 20.94 16.41
CA GLY A 157 0.01 22.12 15.77
C GLY A 157 -1.04 21.79 14.73
N GLU A 158 -1.92 22.75 14.43
CA GLU A 158 -2.92 22.70 13.36
C GLU A 158 -2.25 22.82 11.97
N ASP A 159 -1.15 22.12 11.75
CA ASP A 159 -0.45 22.15 10.47
C ASP A 159 -1.30 21.39 9.47
N GLY A 160 -1.97 22.16 8.62
CA GLY A 160 -2.96 21.67 7.67
C GLY A 160 -2.39 20.69 6.65
N TRP A 161 -1.06 20.56 6.50
CA TRP A 161 -0.40 19.76 5.46
C TRP A 161 0.78 18.94 6.00
N PHE A 162 0.79 17.64 5.69
CA PHE A 162 1.95 16.77 5.89
C PHE A 162 2.16 15.84 4.68
N SER A 163 3.40 15.41 4.50
CA SER A 163 3.79 14.36 3.53
C SER A 163 4.62 13.33 4.28
N HIS A 164 4.47 12.06 3.93
CA HIS A 164 5.23 10.98 4.56
C HIS A 164 5.85 10.07 3.50
N CYS A 165 7.07 9.62 3.80
CA CYS A 165 7.76 8.59 3.03
C CYS A 165 8.02 7.41 3.96
N ALA A 166 7.46 6.26 3.64
CA ALA A 166 7.82 5.01 4.30
C ALA A 166 9.03 4.42 3.57
N TYR A 167 10.22 4.59 4.12
CA TYR A 167 11.39 3.84 3.67
C TYR A 167 11.39 2.50 4.40
N VAL A 168 11.06 1.43 3.68
CA VAL A 168 11.36 0.09 4.16
C VAL A 168 12.78 -0.20 3.69
N PRO A 169 13.80 -0.19 4.57
CA PRO A 169 15.14 -0.56 4.16
C PRO A 169 15.05 -1.96 3.56
N ASN A 170 15.36 -2.07 2.26
CA ASN A 170 15.80 -3.34 1.70
C ASN A 170 16.92 -3.80 2.64
N LEU A 171 16.71 -4.93 3.31
CA LEU A 171 17.66 -5.57 4.22
C LEU A 171 18.88 -6.07 3.42
N ASN A 172 19.61 -5.16 2.81
CA ASN A 172 21.05 -5.28 2.76
C ASN A 172 21.49 -4.85 4.16
N SER A 173 22.04 -5.78 4.94
CA SER A 173 22.76 -5.43 6.16
C SER A 173 23.69 -4.27 5.82
N ALA A 174 23.47 -3.09 6.40
CA ALA A 174 24.50 -2.06 6.37
C ALA A 174 25.76 -2.71 6.97
N PRO A 175 26.94 -2.62 6.32
CA PRO A 175 28.15 -3.13 6.93
C PRO A 175 28.30 -2.44 8.28
N LEU A 176 28.41 -3.24 9.33
CA LEU A 176 28.59 -2.76 10.69
C LEU A 176 30.06 -2.38 10.88
N GLU A 177 30.54 -1.42 10.09
CA GLU A 177 31.90 -0.89 10.19
C GLU A 177 31.83 0.64 10.10
N PHE A 178 31.45 1.24 11.23
CA PHE A 178 32.09 2.50 11.61
C PHE A 178 33.22 2.12 12.57
N GLN A 179 34.38 1.76 12.02
CA GLN A 179 35.61 1.90 12.77
C GLN A 179 35.97 3.38 12.74
N ILE A 180 35.87 4.03 13.89
CA ILE A 180 36.45 5.34 14.14
C ILE A 180 37.87 5.04 14.65
N GLU A 181 38.88 5.36 13.84
CA GLU A 181 40.25 5.60 14.34
C GLU A 181 40.31 6.94 15.08
#